data_AF-A0A383DP05-F1
#
_entry.id   AF-A0A383DP05-F1
#
_cell.length_a   1.000
_cell.length_b   1.000
_cell.length_c   1.000
_cell.angle_alpha   90.00
_cell.angle_beta   90.00
_cell.angle_gamma   90.00
#
_symmetry.space_group_name_H-M   'P 1'
#
loop_
_entity.id
_entity.type
_entity.pdbx_description
1 polymer ?
#
loop_
_entity_poly.entity_id
_entity_poly.type
_entity_poly.pdbx_seq_one_letter_code
_entity_poly.pdbx_strand_id
1 'polypeptide(L)'
;VEATGEWIRKAPADNVLDGARAAYAWRMSEEKPQEALEQALMMTDELGRERVTVGVARKMYMRNPKGIKEWLPKSGLSVAAQQRVVRGK
;
A
#
# COMPACT_ATOMS: atom_id res chain seq x y z
N VAL A 1 -20.38 -1.42 9.32
CA VAL A 1 -18.90 -1.38 9.44
C VAL A 1 -18.25 -0.39 8.45
N GLU A 2 -19.01 0.21 7.53
CA GLU A 2 -18.50 1.06 6.44
C GLU A 2 -18.00 2.46 6.86
N ALA A 3 -18.41 2.98 8.02
CA ALA A 3 -18.12 4.37 8.40
C ALA A 3 -16.68 4.66 8.87
N THR A 4 -15.96 3.66 9.41
CA THR A 4 -14.67 3.93 10.09
C THR A 4 -13.50 4.16 9.12
N GLY A 5 -13.65 3.83 7.84
CA GLY A 5 -12.60 3.99 6.82
C GLY A 5 -12.79 5.17 5.88
N GLU A 6 -13.89 5.92 5.97
CA GLU A 6 -14.14 7.05 5.06
C GLU A 6 -13.37 8.30 5.40
N TRP A 7 -13.22 8.59 6.69
CA TRP A 7 -12.55 9.81 7.14
C TRP A 7 -11.06 9.81 6.75
N ILE A 8 -10.37 8.66 6.87
CA ILE A 8 -8.93 8.58 6.59
C ILE A 8 -8.61 8.82 5.11
N ARG A 9 -9.56 8.52 4.21
CA ARG A 9 -9.41 8.75 2.76
C ARG A 9 -9.26 10.23 2.41
N LYS A 10 -9.88 11.12 3.20
CA LYS A 10 -9.86 12.57 2.97
C LYS A 10 -8.92 13.32 3.93
N ALA A 11 -8.33 12.61 4.89
CA ALA A 11 -7.47 13.21 5.89
C ALA A 11 -6.12 13.64 5.27
N PRO A 12 -5.51 14.74 5.75
CA PRO A 12 -4.21 15.21 5.25
C PRO A 12 -3.10 14.18 5.50
N ALA A 13 -2.06 14.19 4.68
CA ALA A 13 -0.87 13.36 4.91
C ALA A 13 -0.10 13.91 6.12
N ASP A 14 -0.36 13.34 7.30
CA ASP A 14 0.23 13.72 8.58
C ASP A 14 0.76 12.46 9.27
N ASN A 15 1.89 12.56 9.95
CA ASN A 15 2.59 11.44 10.58
C ASN A 15 1.75 10.76 11.66
N VAL A 16 0.90 11.51 12.37
CA VAL A 16 -0.04 11.00 13.38
C VAL A 16 -1.03 10.00 12.77
N LEU A 17 -1.27 10.09 11.45
CA LEU A 17 -2.22 9.26 10.74
C LEU A 17 -1.59 8.03 10.10
N ASP A 18 -0.27 7.87 10.12
CA ASP A 18 0.42 6.74 9.47
C ASP A 18 -0.04 5.39 10.02
N GLY A 19 -0.28 5.29 11.33
CA GLY A 19 -0.83 4.07 11.93
C GLY A 19 -2.24 3.73 11.42
N ALA A 20 -3.10 4.73 11.27
CA ALA A 20 -4.46 4.56 10.75
C ALA A 20 -4.45 4.20 9.26
N ARG A 21 -3.56 4.82 8.47
CA ARG A 21 -3.35 4.51 7.05
C ARG A 21 -2.86 3.09 6.87
N ALA A 22 -1.88 2.65 7.67
CA ALA A 22 -1.40 1.29 7.65
C ALA A 22 -2.51 0.28 7.96
N ALA A 23 -3.28 0.51 9.02
CA ALA A 23 -4.40 -0.35 9.40
C ALA A 23 -5.46 -0.45 8.29
N TYR A 24 -5.81 0.69 7.68
CA TYR A 24 -6.74 0.74 6.55
C TYR A 24 -6.18 -0.04 5.35
N ALA A 25 -4.94 0.23 4.95
CA ALA A 25 -4.30 -0.41 3.80
C ALA A 25 -4.28 -1.94 3.94
N TRP A 26 -3.95 -2.45 5.12
CA TRP A 26 -3.99 -3.90 5.37
C TRP A 26 -5.40 -4.47 5.26
N ARG A 27 -6.38 -3.82 5.91
CA ARG A 27 -7.77 -4.29 5.93
C ARG A 27 -8.38 -4.29 4.52
N MET A 28 -8.15 -3.23 3.76
CA MET A 28 -8.78 -3.03 2.46
C MET A 28 -7.98 -3.62 1.30
N SER A 29 -6.77 -4.14 1.53
CA SER A 29 -5.91 -4.70 0.46
C SER A 29 -6.56 -5.80 -0.38
N GLU A 30 -7.53 -6.54 0.16
CA GLU A 30 -8.25 -7.57 -0.59
C GLU A 30 -9.46 -7.01 -1.34
N GLU A 31 -10.21 -6.09 -0.73
CA GLU A 31 -11.48 -5.57 -1.25
C GLU A 31 -11.28 -4.36 -2.19
N LYS A 32 -10.37 -3.46 -1.81
CA LYS A 32 -10.05 -2.21 -2.51
C LYS A 32 -8.53 -2.01 -2.61
N PRO A 33 -7.84 -2.85 -3.40
CA PRO A 33 -6.38 -2.87 -3.44
C PRO A 33 -5.75 -1.54 -3.89
N GLN A 34 -6.37 -0.82 -4.82
CA GLN A 34 -5.90 0.49 -5.28
C GLN A 34 -5.99 1.54 -4.17
N GLU A 35 -7.14 1.66 -3.50
CA GLU A 35 -7.31 2.58 -2.36
C GLU A 35 -6.34 2.23 -1.22
N ALA A 36 -6.14 0.93 -0.94
CA ALA A 36 -5.17 0.49 0.05
C ALA A 36 -3.72 0.89 -0.30
N LEU A 37 -3.35 0.80 -1.57
CA LEU A 37 -2.02 1.19 -2.05
C LEU A 37 -1.81 2.70 -1.94
N GLU A 38 -2.82 3.50 -2.27
CA GLU A 38 -2.80 4.96 -2.10
C GLU A 38 -2.61 5.36 -0.64
N GLN A 39 -3.35 4.73 0.29
CA GLN A 39 -3.17 4.99 1.72
C GLN A 39 -1.77 4.65 2.21
N ALA A 40 -1.19 3.55 1.74
CA ALA A 40 0.18 3.18 2.08
C ALA A 40 1.18 4.23 1.59
N LEU A 41 1.03 4.70 0.34
CA LEU A 41 1.93 5.68 -0.28
C LEU A 41 1.86 7.07 0.37
N MET A 42 0.72 7.43 0.97
CA MET A 42 0.56 8.69 1.71
C MET A 42 1.19 8.69 3.11
N MET A 43 1.70 7.55 3.57
CA MET A 43 2.37 7.49 4.88
C MET A 43 3.66 8.30 4.87
N THR A 44 3.92 9.05 5.94
CA THR A 44 5.09 9.93 6.04
C THR A 44 6.35 9.18 6.47
N ASP A 45 6.22 8.24 7.43
CA ASP A 45 7.30 7.36 7.88
C ASP A 45 7.76 6.45 6.74
N GLU A 46 9.02 6.58 6.34
CA GLU A 46 9.54 5.92 5.14
C GLU A 46 9.59 4.39 5.29
N LEU A 47 9.99 3.91 6.46
CA LEU A 47 10.09 2.48 6.75
C LEU A 47 8.70 1.83 6.79
N GLY A 48 7.75 2.48 7.48
CA GLY A 48 6.35 2.08 7.54
C GLY A 48 5.70 2.10 6.16
N ARG A 49 5.86 3.19 5.41
CA ARG A 49 5.38 3.33 4.02
C ARG A 49 5.87 2.18 3.17
N GLU A 50 7.18 1.96 3.10
CA GLU A 50 7.75 0.92 2.25
C GLU A 50 7.23 -0.47 2.64
N ARG A 51 7.19 -0.78 3.94
CA ARG A 51 6.68 -2.06 4.44
C ARG A 51 5.23 -2.31 4.03
N VAL A 52 4.36 -1.33 4.21
CA VAL A 52 2.93 -1.45 3.90
C VAL A 52 2.70 -1.50 2.40
N THR A 53 3.35 -0.61 1.63
CA THR A 53 3.26 -0.59 0.15
C THR A 53 3.69 -1.91 -0.45
N VAL A 54 4.82 -2.50 0.01
CA VAL A 54 5.27 -3.82 -0.46
C VAL A 54 4.23 -4.89 -0.19
N GLY A 55 3.61 -4.88 1.00
CA GLY A 55 2.58 -5.84 1.38
C GLY A 55 1.33 -5.78 0.50
N VAL A 56 0.81 -4.57 0.26
CA VAL A 56 -0.36 -4.37 -0.61
C VAL A 56 -0.02 -4.73 -2.05
N ALA A 57 1.09 -4.21 -2.58
CA ALA A 57 1.52 -4.46 -3.95
C ALA A 57 1.75 -5.96 -4.22
N ARG A 58 2.25 -6.72 -3.22
CA ARG A 58 2.41 -8.17 -3.32
C ARG A 58 1.07 -8.90 -3.46
N LYS A 59 0.05 -8.49 -2.71
CA LYS A 59 -1.32 -9.03 -2.86
C LYS A 59 -1.89 -8.74 -4.24
N MET A 60 -1.67 -7.52 -4.73
CA MET A 60 -2.05 -7.14 -6.10
C MET A 60 -1.27 -7.96 -7.14
N TYR A 61 0.01 -8.22 -6.91
CA TYR A 61 0.85 -9.01 -7.82
C TYR A 61 0.32 -10.43 -7.97
N MET A 62 -0.11 -11.07 -6.88
CA MET A 62 -0.69 -12.42 -6.93
C MET A 62 -1.96 -12.49 -7.79
N ARG A 63 -2.69 -11.39 -7.96
CA ARG A 63 -3.92 -11.31 -8.75
C ARG A 63 -3.68 -10.83 -10.18
N ASN A 64 -2.78 -9.86 -10.36
CA ASN A 64 -2.42 -9.29 -11.66
C ASN A 64 -0.89 -9.07 -11.74
N PRO A 65 -0.12 -10.13 -12.02
CA PRO A 65 1.34 -10.04 -12.09
C PRO A 65 1.83 -9.04 -13.14
N LYS A 66 1.14 -8.99 -14.30
CA LYS A 66 1.53 -8.11 -15.41
C LYS A 66 1.39 -6.65 -15.03
N GLY A 67 0.23 -6.24 -14.51
CA GLY A 67 -0.01 -4.85 -14.12
C GLY A 67 0.96 -4.36 -13.04
N ILE A 68 1.26 -5.20 -12.05
CA ILE A 68 2.23 -4.82 -11.01
C ILE A 68 3.67 -4.76 -11.54
N LYS A 69 4.07 -5.65 -12.46
CA LYS A 69 5.39 -5.54 -13.12
C LYS A 69 5.54 -4.25 -13.91
N GLU A 70 4.48 -3.74 -14.53
CA GLU A 70 4.49 -2.46 -15.25
C GLU A 70 4.54 -1.24 -14.30
N TRP A 71 3.90 -1.34 -13.14
CA TRP A 71 3.87 -0.28 -12.13
C TRP A 71 5.15 -0.20 -11.29
N LEU A 72 5.78 -1.33 -10.94
CA LEU A 72 6.91 -1.41 -10.01
C LEU A 72 8.07 -0.44 -10.32
N PRO A 73 8.54 -0.30 -11.58
CA PRO A 73 9.63 0.64 -11.90
C PRO A 73 9.28 2.11 -11.63
N LYS A 74 7.98 2.45 -11.56
CA LYS A 74 7.45 3.80 -11.33
C LYS A 74 6.97 4.01 -9.89
N SER A 75 7.05 2.99 -9.05
CA SER A 75 6.46 2.99 -7.71
C SER A 75 7.16 3.90 -6.70
N GLY A 76 8.40 4.33 -6.98
CA GLY A 76 9.27 5.01 -6.01
C GLY A 76 9.86 4.08 -4.93
N LEU A 77 9.57 2.77 -4.98
CA LEU A 77 10.16 1.78 -4.09
C LEU A 77 11.63 1.52 -4.43
N SER A 78 12.43 1.24 -3.41
CA SER A 78 13.80 0.74 -3.58
C SER A 78 13.81 -0.55 -4.43
N VAL A 79 14.90 -0.83 -5.15
CA VAL A 79 15.02 -2.07 -5.94
C VAL A 79 14.81 -3.30 -5.05
N ALA A 80 15.33 -3.29 -3.83
CA ALA A 80 15.12 -4.36 -2.85
C ALA A 80 13.64 -4.51 -2.45
N ALA A 81 12.88 -3.42 -2.31
CA ALA A 81 11.43 -3.46 -2.11
C ALA A 81 10.68 -4.01 -3.32
N GLN A 82 11.04 -3.60 -4.54
CA GLN A 82 10.43 -4.13 -5.75
C GLN A 82 10.62 -5.65 -5.86
N GLN A 83 11.82 -6.15 -5.53
CA GLN A 83 12.08 -7.59 -5.47
C GLN A 83 11.24 -8.32 -4.41
N ARG A 84 10.98 -7.69 -3.27
CA ARG A 84 10.09 -8.25 -2.23
C ARG A 84 8.63 -8.36 -2.70
N VAL A 85 8.17 -7.47 -3.58
CA VAL A 85 6.81 -7.55 -4.16
C VAL A 85 6.67 -8.79 -5.06
N VAL A 86 7.66 -9.06 -5.91
CA VAL A 86 7.59 -10.15 -6.90
C VAL A 86 8.05 -11.50 -6.35
N ARG A 87 8.73 -11.53 -5.19
CA ARG A 87 9.05 -12.78 -4.49
C ARG A 87 7.75 -13.43 -4.00
N GLY A 88 7.20 -14.32 -4.82
CA GLY A 88 6.20 -15.30 -4.39
C GLY A 88 6.77 -16.12 -3.23
N LYS A 89 5.95 -16.35 -2.21
CA LYS A 89 6.10 -17.56 -1.40
C LYS A 89 5.13 -18.56 -1.99
#